data_AF-A0A1Q5UL01-F1
#
_entry.id   AF-A0A1Q5UL01-F1
#
_cell.length_a   1.000
_cell.length_b   1.000
_cell.length_c   1.000
_cell.angle_alpha   90.00
_cell.angle_beta   90.00
_cell.angle_gamma   90.00
#
_symmetry.space_group_name_H-M   'P 1'
#
loop_
_entity.id
_entity.type
_entity.pdbx_description
1 polymer ?
#
loop_
_entity_poly.entity_id
_entity_poly.type
_entity_poly.pdbx_seq_one_letter_code
_entity_poly.pdbx_strand_id
1 'polypeptide(L)'
;MPRGNPIKGNALARFKRELLRVYDVLEIRLSGRYGGGAREYLAGRGKGKYSIADINAWAWIRNIRRIGFSEEELDRLPHLQQWVDRIAARPAVERGLGEWYDEDKLNKCRGPDKRSLSYFTYNPHPAYSVICPKYYVDFMSFLTE
;
A
#
# COMPACT_ATOMS: atom_id res chain seq x y z
N MET A 1 45.14 12.70 11.30
CA MET A 1 43.69 12.55 11.52
C MET A 1 43.11 11.67 10.42
N PRO A 2 42.51 10.50 10.70
CA PRO A 2 41.82 9.76 9.66
C PRO A 2 40.48 10.46 9.40
N ARG A 3 40.26 10.92 8.16
CA ARG A 3 38.95 11.41 7.71
C ARG A 3 38.00 10.23 7.69
N GLY A 4 37.08 10.16 8.64
CA GLY A 4 36.06 9.13 8.72
C GLY A 4 35.23 9.09 7.44
N ASN A 5 35.10 7.91 6.85
CA ASN A 5 34.28 7.68 5.66
C ASN A 5 32.80 8.01 5.98
N PRO A 6 32.15 8.99 5.32
CA PRO A 6 30.80 9.44 5.66
C PRO A 6 29.71 8.43 5.26
N ILE A 7 30.06 7.34 4.57
CA ILE A 7 29.11 6.35 4.06
C ILE A 7 29.37 4.97 4.70
N LYS A 8 28.97 4.80 5.95
CA LYS A 8 28.61 3.48 6.50
C LYS A 8 27.16 3.50 6.97
N GLY A 9 26.25 3.91 6.09
CA GLY A 9 24.83 3.67 6.26
C GLY A 9 24.49 2.31 5.67
N ASN A 10 24.11 1.33 6.51
CA ASN A 10 23.53 0.06 6.06
C ASN A 10 22.44 0.33 5.00
N ALA A 11 22.36 -0.49 3.93
CA ALA A 11 21.34 -0.38 2.89
C ALA A 11 19.91 -0.24 3.47
N LEU A 12 19.62 -0.96 4.55
CA LEU A 12 18.37 -0.85 5.31
C LEU A 12 18.11 0.58 5.80
N ALA A 13 19.11 1.23 6.39
CA ALA A 13 18.97 2.60 6.89
C ALA A 13 18.74 3.61 5.75
N ARG A 14 19.30 3.36 4.56
CA ARG A 14 19.04 4.19 3.37
C ARG A 14 17.59 4.06 2.92
N PHE A 15 17.09 2.83 2.78
CA PHE A 15 15.71 2.59 2.37
C PHE A 15 14.69 3.07 3.41
N LYS A 16 14.97 2.88 4.70
CA LYS A 16 14.11 3.37 5.78
C LYS A 16 13.96 4.90 5.71
N ARG A 17 15.06 5.64 5.54
CA ARG A 17 15.01 7.10 5.37
C ARG A 17 14.22 7.52 4.13
N GLU A 18 14.38 6.80 3.03
CA GLU A 18 13.66 7.13 1.80
C GLU A 18 12.16 6.85 1.92
N LEU A 19 11.76 5.78 2.59
CA LEU A 19 10.35 5.51 2.88
C LEU A 19 9.72 6.60 3.75
N LEU A 20 10.43 7.06 4.80
CA LEU A 20 9.97 8.19 5.59
C LEU A 20 9.80 9.45 4.74
N ARG A 21 10.76 9.74 3.86
CA ARG A 21 10.67 10.89 2.94
C ARG A 21 9.44 10.79 2.03
N VAL A 22 9.11 9.59 1.54
CA VAL A 22 7.92 9.36 0.71
C VAL A 22 6.63 9.52 1.53
N TYR A 23 6.60 9.02 2.76
CA TYR A 23 5.45 9.17 3.66
C TYR A 23 5.24 10.63 4.07
N ASP A 24 6.31 11.39 4.28
CA ASP A 24 6.24 12.83 4.54
C ASP A 24 5.55 13.60 3.40
N VAL A 25 5.77 13.20 2.14
CA VAL A 25 5.08 13.83 1.00
C VAL A 25 3.57 13.61 1.07
N LEU A 26 3.14 12.42 1.47
CA LEU A 26 1.73 12.11 1.65
C LEU A 26 1.14 12.82 2.86
N GLU A 27 1.89 12.86 3.97
CA GLU A 27 1.52 13.61 5.17
C GLU A 27 1.33 15.10 4.86
N ILE A 28 2.25 15.72 4.13
CA ILE A 28 2.13 17.11 3.66
C ILE A 28 0.87 17.29 2.81
N ARG A 29 0.59 16.34 1.92
CA ARG A 29 -0.59 16.41 1.04
C ARG A 29 -1.90 16.27 1.82
N LEU A 30 -1.94 15.40 2.83
CA LEU A 30 -3.13 15.09 3.62
C LEU A 30 -3.37 16.09 4.76
N SER A 31 -2.32 16.55 5.42
CA SER A 31 -2.39 17.67 6.37
C SER A 31 -2.87 18.96 5.72
N GLY A 32 -2.66 19.09 4.41
CA GLY A 32 -2.91 20.34 3.70
C GLY A 32 -1.97 21.44 4.17
N ARG A 33 -0.76 21.12 4.64
CA ARG A 33 0.23 22.10 5.12
C ARG A 33 0.45 23.27 4.15
N TYR A 34 0.43 22.98 2.85
CA TYR A 34 0.54 23.96 1.77
C TYR A 34 -0.77 24.11 0.97
N GLY A 35 -1.86 23.51 1.45
CA GLY A 35 -3.19 23.60 0.86
C GLY A 35 -4.14 24.37 1.78
N GLY A 36 -5.31 24.77 1.27
CA GLY A 36 -6.30 25.51 2.07
C GLY A 36 -6.98 24.72 3.20
N GLY A 37 -6.36 23.68 3.75
CA GLY A 37 -6.88 22.85 4.83
C GLY A 37 -6.61 21.35 4.67
N ALA A 38 -6.83 20.60 5.76
CA ALA A 38 -6.66 19.16 5.81
C ALA A 38 -7.57 18.42 4.83
N ARG A 39 -7.07 17.31 4.29
CA ARG A 39 -7.68 16.53 3.21
C ARG A 39 -7.95 15.11 3.67
N GLU A 40 -9.09 14.60 3.25
CA GLU A 40 -9.55 13.24 3.51
C GLU A 40 -9.05 12.26 2.44
N TYR A 41 -8.79 12.73 1.21
CA TYR A 41 -8.32 11.92 0.09
C TYR A 41 -7.26 12.62 -0.76
N LEU A 42 -6.47 11.86 -1.52
CA LEU A 42 -5.32 12.37 -2.25
C LEU A 42 -5.70 13.26 -3.44
N ALA A 43 -6.77 12.95 -4.15
CA ALA A 43 -7.23 13.68 -5.33
C ALA A 43 -8.48 14.54 -5.05
N GLY A 44 -8.83 15.45 -5.96
CA GLY A 44 -10.02 16.30 -5.86
C GLY A 44 -9.82 17.64 -5.13
N ARG A 45 -10.81 18.52 -5.24
CA ARG A 45 -10.83 19.87 -4.65
C ARG A 45 -11.26 19.83 -3.17
N GLY A 46 -10.91 20.88 -2.42
CA GLY A 46 -11.22 20.99 -0.98
C GLY A 46 -10.63 19.80 -0.20
N LYS A 47 -11.49 19.11 0.57
CA LYS A 47 -11.13 17.91 1.33
C LYS A 47 -10.71 16.72 0.47
N GLY A 48 -10.88 16.79 -0.84
CA GLY A 48 -10.59 15.69 -1.76
C GLY A 48 -11.75 14.71 -1.92
N LYS A 49 -11.64 13.85 -2.93
CA LYS A 49 -12.61 12.80 -3.26
C LYS A 49 -11.85 11.49 -3.44
N TYR A 50 -12.39 10.40 -2.90
CA TYR A 50 -11.87 9.06 -3.11
C TYR A 50 -11.72 8.77 -4.61
N SER A 51 -10.58 8.23 -5.00
CA SER A 51 -10.20 8.06 -6.40
C SER A 51 -9.24 6.89 -6.59
N ILE A 52 -8.94 6.57 -7.85
CA ILE A 52 -7.93 5.58 -8.21
C ILE A 52 -6.54 5.90 -7.64
N ALA A 53 -6.23 7.17 -7.39
CA ALA A 53 -4.98 7.56 -6.74
C ALA A 53 -4.90 7.02 -5.31
N ASP A 54 -6.02 7.04 -4.57
CA ASP A 54 -6.10 6.50 -3.21
C ASP A 54 -5.99 4.98 -3.23
N ILE A 55 -6.69 4.31 -4.14
CA ILE A 55 -6.64 2.84 -4.32
C ILE A 55 -5.20 2.38 -4.59
N ASN A 56 -4.53 3.01 -5.55
CA ASN A 56 -3.18 2.62 -5.95
C ASN A 56 -2.18 2.85 -4.83
N ALA A 57 -2.18 4.02 -4.20
CA ALA A 57 -1.25 4.34 -3.12
C ALA A 57 -1.50 3.46 -1.88
N TRP A 58 -2.77 3.26 -1.50
CA TRP A 58 -3.13 2.56 -0.28
C TRP A 58 -2.68 1.11 -0.29
N ALA A 59 -2.72 0.43 -1.44
CA ALA A 59 -2.25 -0.95 -1.57
C ALA A 59 -0.78 -1.14 -1.13
N TRP A 60 0.07 -0.13 -1.33
CA TRP A 60 1.48 -0.15 -0.92
C TRP A 60 1.70 0.32 0.53
N ILE A 61 0.84 1.19 1.04
CA ILE A 61 1.06 1.90 2.31
C ILE A 61 0.32 1.26 3.48
N ARG A 62 -0.76 0.50 3.24
CA ARG A 62 -1.61 -0.08 4.30
C ARG A 62 -0.87 -0.87 5.39
N ASN A 63 0.31 -1.38 5.06
CA ASN A 63 1.16 -2.15 5.98
C ASN A 63 2.23 -1.29 6.69
N ILE A 64 2.07 0.04 6.76
CA ILE A 64 3.05 0.97 7.34
C ILE A 64 3.54 0.56 8.74
N ARG A 65 2.64 0.06 9.60
CA ARG A 65 2.99 -0.44 10.95
C ARG A 65 3.82 -1.72 10.96
N ARG A 66 3.88 -2.46 9.85
CA ARG A 66 4.64 -3.72 9.72
C ARG A 66 6.06 -3.53 9.16
N ILE A 67 6.40 -2.32 8.71
CA ILE A 67 7.67 -2.04 7.99
C ILE A 67 8.85 -1.74 8.95
N GLY A 68 8.63 -1.78 10.27
CA GLY A 68 9.69 -1.61 11.26
C GLY A 68 10.07 -0.15 11.57
N PHE A 69 9.09 0.75 11.46
CA PHE A 69 9.18 2.10 12.01
C PHE A 69 8.96 2.09 13.52
N SER A 70 9.61 3.00 14.24
CA SER A 70 9.32 3.21 15.66
C SER A 70 8.03 4.01 15.82
N GLU A 71 7.42 3.97 17.00
CA GLU A 71 6.20 4.72 17.28
C GLU A 71 6.43 6.24 17.11
N GLU A 72 7.60 6.75 17.49
CA GLU A 72 7.93 8.18 17.35
C GLU A 72 8.06 8.62 15.88
N GLU A 73 8.40 7.69 14.98
CA GLU A 73 8.42 7.94 13.53
C GLU A 73 6.99 7.96 12.96
N LEU A 74 6.12 7.08 13.45
CA LEU A 74 4.72 7.01 13.02
C LEU A 74 3.88 8.17 13.57
N ASP A 75 4.14 8.62 14.80
CA ASP A 75 3.46 9.75 15.44
C ASP A 75 3.63 11.07 14.69
N ARG A 76 4.67 11.17 13.84
CA ARG A 76 4.91 12.32 12.95
C ARG A 76 4.04 12.30 11.69
N LEU A 77 3.31 11.21 11.45
CA LEU A 77 2.50 10.96 10.26
C LEU A 77 1.00 10.78 10.61
N PRO A 78 0.39 11.66 11.44
CA PRO A 78 -0.98 11.45 11.93
C PRO A 78 -2.02 11.49 10.81
N HIS A 79 -1.87 12.35 9.80
CA HIS A 79 -2.86 12.46 8.73
C HIS A 79 -2.78 11.26 7.77
N LEU A 80 -1.58 10.74 7.54
CA LEU A 80 -1.36 9.51 6.78
C LEU A 80 -1.98 8.30 7.50
N GLN A 81 -1.76 8.15 8.81
CA GLN A 81 -2.38 7.08 9.59
C GLN A 81 -3.90 7.13 9.52
N GLN A 82 -4.50 8.31 9.72
CA GLN A 82 -5.95 8.49 9.61
C GLN A 82 -6.48 8.17 8.20
N TRP A 83 -5.73 8.50 7.15
CA TRP A 83 -6.10 8.17 5.77
C TRP A 83 -6.04 6.66 5.51
N VAL A 84 -5.03 5.96 6.04
CA VAL A 84 -4.94 4.49 5.96
C VAL A 84 -6.15 3.85 6.62
N ASP A 85 -6.48 4.26 7.85
CA ASP A 85 -7.59 3.71 8.63
C ASP A 85 -8.94 3.99 7.97
N ARG A 86 -9.14 5.21 7.46
CA ARG A 86 -10.37 5.61 6.74
C ARG A 86 -10.62 4.73 5.52
N ILE A 87 -9.58 4.44 4.73
CA ILE A 87 -9.73 3.58 3.55
C ILE A 87 -9.93 2.13 3.96
N ALA A 88 -9.22 1.66 4.99
CA ALA A 88 -9.36 0.29 5.51
C ALA A 88 -10.81 0.00 5.96
N ALA A 89 -11.48 0.98 6.56
CA ALA A 89 -12.87 0.86 7.03
C ALA A 89 -13.93 0.85 5.92
N ARG A 90 -13.56 0.98 4.64
CA ARG A 90 -14.53 0.92 3.54
C ARG A 90 -14.96 -0.55 3.33
N PRO A 91 -16.28 -0.86 3.28
CA PRO A 91 -16.76 -2.23 3.05
C PRO A 91 -16.19 -2.85 1.76
N ALA A 92 -15.99 -2.01 0.75
CA ALA A 92 -15.31 -2.41 -0.46
C ALA A 92 -13.90 -2.96 -0.13
N VAL A 93 -13.07 -2.16 0.53
CA VAL A 93 -11.69 -2.54 0.86
C VAL A 93 -11.62 -3.79 1.72
N GLU A 94 -12.54 -3.96 2.68
CA GLU A 94 -12.66 -5.18 3.47
C GLU A 94 -12.95 -6.42 2.59
N ARG A 95 -13.89 -6.32 1.65
CA ARG A 95 -14.15 -7.40 0.67
C ARG A 95 -12.93 -7.69 -0.18
N GLY A 96 -12.23 -6.64 -0.64
CA GLY A 96 -11.01 -6.77 -1.44
C GLY A 96 -9.84 -7.41 -0.67
N LEU A 97 -9.75 -7.19 0.64
CA LEU A 97 -8.77 -7.84 1.51
C LEU A 97 -9.16 -9.25 1.95
N GLY A 98 -10.43 -9.62 1.78
CA GLY A 98 -11.00 -10.85 2.29
C GLY A 98 -10.61 -12.10 1.50
N GLU A 99 -11.57 -13.01 1.38
CA GLU A 99 -11.44 -14.39 0.88
C GLU A 99 -10.87 -14.56 -0.54
N TRP A 100 -10.64 -13.48 -1.28
CA TRP A 100 -10.10 -13.46 -2.64
C TRP A 100 -8.61 -13.78 -2.69
N TYR A 101 -7.96 -13.72 -1.52
CA TYR A 101 -6.55 -14.03 -1.32
C TYR A 101 -6.32 -15.23 -0.40
N ASP A 102 -7.38 -16.00 -0.12
CA ASP A 102 -7.28 -17.26 0.62
C ASP A 102 -6.54 -18.30 -0.25
N GLU A 103 -5.34 -18.69 0.18
CA GLU A 103 -4.50 -19.67 -0.52
C GLU A 103 -5.22 -21.00 -0.74
N ASP A 104 -6.11 -21.42 0.17
CA ASP A 104 -6.87 -22.66 0.01
C ASP A 104 -7.90 -22.55 -1.11
N LYS A 105 -8.54 -21.38 -1.24
CA LYS A 105 -9.45 -21.09 -2.37
C LYS A 105 -8.71 -20.86 -3.68
N LEU A 106 -7.53 -20.22 -3.66
CA LEU A 106 -6.66 -20.06 -4.83
C LEU A 106 -6.16 -21.42 -5.33
N ASN A 107 -5.77 -22.32 -4.42
CA ASN A 107 -5.36 -23.68 -4.75
C ASN A 107 -6.51 -24.51 -5.33
N LYS A 108 -7.73 -24.31 -4.84
CA LYS A 108 -8.94 -24.91 -5.43
C LYS A 108 -9.22 -24.40 -6.84
N CYS A 109 -8.88 -23.14 -7.15
CA CYS A 109 -9.02 -22.57 -8.48
C CYS A 109 -7.93 -23.00 -9.48
N ARG A 110 -6.73 -23.36 -9.01
CA ARG A 110 -5.58 -23.74 -9.86
C ARG A 110 -5.74 -25.07 -10.60
N GLY A 111 -6.71 -25.92 -10.23
CA GLY A 111 -6.87 -27.26 -10.82
C GLY A 111 -5.62 -28.15 -10.60
N PRO A 112 -5.63 -29.41 -11.08
CA PRO A 112 -4.52 -30.33 -10.86
C PRO A 112 -3.28 -30.02 -11.73
N ASP A 113 -3.44 -29.29 -12.84
CA ASP A 113 -2.34 -28.93 -13.74
C ASP A 113 -1.72 -27.57 -13.35
N LYS A 114 -0.63 -27.64 -12.59
CA LYS A 114 0.15 -26.48 -12.15
C LYS A 114 1.05 -25.88 -13.24
N ARG A 115 1.09 -26.44 -14.47
CA ARG A 115 2.04 -26.04 -15.53
C ARG A 115 1.54 -24.96 -16.50
N SER A 116 0.24 -24.75 -16.64
CA SER A 116 -0.30 -23.87 -17.70
C SER A 116 -0.25 -22.36 -17.40
N LEU A 117 0.18 -21.94 -16.20
CA LEU A 117 0.33 -20.53 -15.81
C LEU A 117 1.80 -20.10 -15.60
N SER A 118 2.75 -20.85 -16.16
CA SER A 118 4.20 -20.55 -16.05
C SER A 118 4.61 -19.24 -16.74
N TYR A 119 3.78 -18.69 -17.65
CA TYR A 119 4.11 -17.44 -18.34
C TYR A 119 3.93 -16.17 -17.49
N PHE A 120 3.35 -16.25 -16.30
CA PHE A 120 3.16 -15.09 -15.40
C PHE A 120 3.90 -15.16 -14.07
N THR A 121 4.68 -16.22 -13.81
CA THR A 121 5.26 -16.45 -12.48
C THR A 121 6.74 -16.86 -12.54
N TYR A 122 7.61 -15.86 -12.47
CA TYR A 122 8.91 -16.04 -11.83
C TYR A 122 9.11 -14.93 -10.79
N ASN A 123 8.43 -15.07 -9.65
CA ASN A 123 8.83 -14.37 -8.44
C ASN A 123 8.57 -15.29 -7.22
N PRO A 124 9.61 -15.85 -6.58
CA PRO A 124 9.47 -16.86 -5.52
C PRO A 124 9.13 -16.25 -4.14
N HIS A 125 8.37 -15.16 -4.09
CA HIS A 125 7.96 -14.51 -2.84
C HIS A 125 6.44 -14.53 -2.66
N PRO A 126 5.93 -14.93 -1.47
CA PRO A 126 4.50 -15.10 -1.18
C PRO A 126 3.71 -13.78 -1.11
N ALA A 127 4.28 -12.66 -1.57
CA ALA A 127 3.72 -11.33 -1.41
C ALA A 127 2.82 -10.88 -2.58
N TYR A 128 2.75 -11.65 -3.66
CA TYR A 128 1.96 -11.33 -4.84
C TYR A 128 1.02 -12.49 -5.18
N SER A 129 -0.05 -12.59 -4.41
CA SER A 129 -1.17 -13.49 -4.69
C SER A 129 -1.83 -13.08 -6.00
N VAL A 130 -1.68 -13.94 -7.00
CA VAL A 130 -2.28 -13.78 -8.33
C VAL A 130 -3.79 -13.85 -8.16
N ILE A 131 -4.48 -12.74 -8.40
CA ILE A 131 -5.95 -12.69 -8.44
C ILE A 131 -6.41 -13.74 -9.46
N CYS A 132 -7.27 -14.66 -9.04
CA CYS A 132 -7.77 -15.70 -9.93
C CYS A 132 -8.53 -15.04 -11.11
N PRO A 133 -8.29 -15.45 -12.37
CA PRO A 133 -8.86 -14.79 -13.55
C PRO A 133 -10.40 -14.71 -13.56
N LYS A 134 -11.08 -15.67 -12.90
CA LYS A 134 -12.54 -15.67 -12.76
C LYS A 134 -13.07 -14.48 -11.95
N TYR A 135 -12.21 -13.86 -11.15
CA TYR A 135 -12.53 -12.81 -10.20
C TYR A 135 -11.93 -11.45 -10.63
N TYR A 136 -11.11 -11.42 -11.68
CA TYR A 136 -10.45 -10.19 -12.14
C TYR A 136 -11.43 -9.13 -12.65
N VAL A 137 -12.52 -9.56 -13.30
CA VAL A 137 -13.55 -8.67 -13.86
C VAL A 137 -14.33 -7.97 -12.73
N ASP A 138 -14.67 -8.72 -11.68
CA ASP A 138 -15.32 -8.21 -10.47
C ASP A 138 -14.39 -7.29 -9.67
N PHE A 139 -13.08 -7.60 -9.60
CA PHE A 139 -12.08 -6.71 -9.00
C PHE A 139 -12.00 -5.38 -9.74
N MET A 140 -12.11 -5.36 -11.07
CA MET A 140 -12.08 -4.12 -11.85
C MET A 140 -13.38 -3.30 -11.75
N SER A 141 -14.55 -3.94 -11.74
CA SER A 141 -15.84 -3.27 -11.48
C SER A 141 -15.91 -2.66 -10.08
N PHE A 142 -15.25 -3.30 -9.11
CA PHE A 142 -15.09 -2.83 -7.74
C PHE A 142 -14.24 -1.56 -7.58
N LEU A 143 -13.30 -1.27 -8.50
CA LEU A 143 -12.45 -0.07 -8.42
C LEU A 143 -13.17 1.23 -8.82
N THR A 144 -14.39 1.11 -9.37
CA THR A 144 -15.15 2.22 -9.95
C THR A 144 -16.36 2.69 -9.12
N GLU A 145 -16.66 2.08 -7.97
CA GLU A 145 -17.73 2.48 -7.03
C GLU A 145 -17.22 3.30 -5.82
#